data_AF-A0A371JCM3-F1
#
_entry.id   AF-A0A371JCM3-F1
#
_cell.length_a   1.000
_cell.length_b   1.000
_cell.length_c   1.000
_cell.angle_alpha   90.00
_cell.angle_beta   90.00
_cell.angle_gamma   90.00
#
_symmetry.space_group_name_H-M   'P 1'
#
loop_
_entity.id
_entity.type
_entity.pdbx_description
1 polymer ?
#
loop_
_entity_poly.entity_id
_entity_poly.type
_entity_poly.pdbx_seq_one_letter_code
_entity_poly.pdbx_strand_id
1 'polypeptide(L)'
;MRKKRDKNGNQTRIQLPSGGEILREYDAADRLITETHKEKKSKIHNTTHFAYDKAGNLIEITDNQGRKTKNEYDLLNREIRRIERNGG
;
A
#
# COMPACT_ATOMS: atom_id res chain seq x y z
N MET A 1 10.07 -11.67 -15.02
CA MET A 1 9.70 -11.24 -13.65
C MET A 1 9.64 -12.46 -12.74
N ARG A 2 9.99 -12.36 -11.45
CA ARG A 2 9.88 -13.47 -10.46
C ARG A 2 8.97 -13.04 -9.32
N LYS A 3 8.09 -13.91 -8.82
CA LYS A 3 7.14 -13.60 -7.74
C LYS A 3 7.28 -14.60 -6.59
N LYS A 4 7.18 -14.13 -5.35
CA LYS A 4 6.96 -14.94 -4.14
C LYS A 4 5.59 -14.64 -3.58
N ARG A 5 4.99 -15.64 -2.94
CA ARG A 5 3.68 -15.54 -2.30
C ARG A 5 3.73 -16.06 -0.87
N ASP A 6 2.82 -15.59 -0.03
CA ASP A 6 2.54 -16.18 1.28
C ASP A 6 1.64 -17.44 1.17
N LYS A 7 1.19 -17.97 2.31
CA LYS A 7 0.32 -19.16 2.38
C LYS A 7 -1.09 -18.92 1.80
N ASN A 8 -1.55 -17.68 1.83
CA ASN A 8 -2.87 -17.28 1.35
C ASN A 8 -2.84 -16.92 -0.14
N GLY A 9 -1.64 -16.91 -0.74
CA GLY A 9 -1.42 -16.65 -2.16
C GLY A 9 -1.12 -15.19 -2.48
N ASN A 10 -1.03 -14.31 -1.49
CA ASN A 10 -0.72 -12.90 -1.70
C ASN A 10 0.74 -12.72 -2.10
N GLN A 11 1.01 -11.78 -3.02
CA GLN A 11 2.36 -11.58 -3.54
C GLN A 11 3.19 -10.74 -2.58
N THR A 12 4.09 -11.37 -1.82
CA THR A 12 4.96 -10.68 -0.86
C THR A 12 6.21 -10.07 -1.48
N ARG A 13 6.64 -10.58 -2.65
CA ARG A 13 7.80 -10.03 -3.37
C ARG A 13 7.68 -10.23 -4.87
N ILE A 14 7.92 -9.16 -5.63
CA ILE A 14 7.90 -9.15 -7.09
C ILE A 14 9.21 -8.54 -7.58
N GLN A 15 10.03 -9.33 -8.29
CA GLN A 15 11.21 -8.84 -8.99
C GLN A 15 10.82 -8.39 -10.41
N LEU A 16 11.01 -7.11 -10.69
CA LEU A 16 10.73 -6.47 -11.98
C LEU A 16 11.86 -6.76 -12.98
N PRO A 17 11.56 -6.83 -14.29
CA PRO A 17 12.58 -7.02 -15.33
C PRO A 17 13.64 -5.90 -15.36
N SER A 18 13.28 -4.68 -14.94
CA SER A 18 14.20 -3.54 -14.84
C SER A 18 15.30 -3.71 -13.77
N GLY A 19 15.17 -4.71 -12.89
CA GLY A 19 16.06 -4.95 -11.75
C GLY A 19 15.55 -4.37 -10.43
N GLY A 20 14.44 -3.62 -10.45
CA GLY A 20 13.72 -3.22 -9.25
C GLY A 20 12.92 -4.36 -8.61
N GLU A 21 12.50 -4.18 -7.37
CA GLU A 21 11.60 -5.08 -6.65
C GLU A 21 10.47 -4.33 -5.94
N ILE A 22 9.32 -4.99 -5.84
CA ILE A 22 8.18 -4.57 -5.04
C ILE A 22 8.04 -5.57 -3.89
N LEU A 23 8.01 -5.06 -2.66
CA LEU A 23 7.76 -5.84 -1.44
C LEU A 23 6.40 -5.46 -0.90
N ARG A 24 5.65 -6.44 -0.38
CA ARG A 24 4.32 -6.22 0.16
C ARG A 24 4.12 -6.97 1.46
N GLU A 25 3.43 -6.33 2.38
CA GLU A 25 3.00 -6.90 3.65
C GLU A 25 1.49 -6.83 3.74
N TYR A 26 0.90 -7.88 4.31
CA TYR A 26 -0.53 -8.06 4.41
C TYR A 26 -0.91 -8.28 5.88
N ASP A 27 -2.09 -7.81 6.26
CA ASP A 27 -2.66 -8.14 7.57
C ASP A 27 -3.29 -9.54 7.59
N ALA A 28 -3.81 -9.94 8.75
CA ALA A 28 -4.46 -11.24 8.94
C ALA A 28 -5.75 -11.43 8.10
N ALA A 29 -6.28 -10.37 7.51
CA ALA A 29 -7.44 -10.38 6.63
C ALA A 29 -7.05 -10.30 5.14
N ASP A 30 -5.78 -10.56 4.80
CA ASP A 30 -5.23 -10.51 3.44
C ASP A 30 -5.26 -9.12 2.79
N ARG A 31 -5.32 -8.05 3.60
CA ARG A 31 -5.31 -6.66 3.11
C ARG A 31 -3.90 -6.11 3.11
N LEU A 32 -3.51 -5.44 2.02
CA LEU A 32 -2.17 -4.85 1.85
C LEU A 32 -1.96 -3.71 2.84
N ILE A 33 -1.06 -3.85 3.81
CA ILE A 33 -0.76 -2.79 4.80
C ILE A 33 0.51 -2.01 4.49
N THR A 34 1.42 -2.57 3.69
CA THR A 34 2.66 -1.90 3.28
C THR A 34 3.08 -2.35 1.89
N GLU A 35 3.46 -1.40 1.05
CA GLU A 35 4.11 -1.66 -0.24
C GLU A 35 5.40 -0.86 -0.35
N THR A 36 6.52 -1.53 -0.61
CA THR A 36 7.83 -0.90 -0.81
C THR A 36 8.36 -1.15 -2.21
N HIS A 37 8.64 -0.08 -2.94
CA HIS A 37 9.28 -0.11 -4.25
C HIS A 37 10.76 0.19 -4.08
N LYS A 38 11.62 -0.76 -4.46
CA LYS A 38 13.07 -0.62 -4.39
C LYS A 38 13.67 -0.76 -5.78
N GLU A 39 14.49 0.20 -6.18
CA GLU A 39 15.28 0.09 -7.40
C GLU A 39 16.74 0.40 -7.11
N LYS A 40 17.61 -0.60 -7.26
CA LYS A 40 19.03 -0.45 -6.91
C LYS A 40 19.77 0.53 -7.81
N LYS A 41 19.46 0.55 -9.12
CA LYS A 41 20.16 1.39 -10.10
C LYS A 41 19.90 2.87 -9.85
N SER A 42 18.62 3.25 -9.74
CA SER A 42 18.20 4.63 -9.46
C SER A 42 18.18 4.99 -7.97
N LYS A 43 18.60 4.07 -7.08
CA LYS A 43 18.57 4.22 -5.61
C LYS A 43 17.19 4.62 -5.07
N ILE A 44 16.11 4.18 -5.71
CA ILE A 44 14.74 4.45 -5.27
C ILE A 44 14.40 3.52 -4.11
N HIS A 45 13.82 4.09 -3.06
CA HIS A 45 13.23 3.36 -1.94
C HIS A 45 12.00 4.11 -1.46
N ASN A 46 10.83 3.72 -1.97
CA ASN A 46 9.56 4.36 -1.63
C ASN A 46 8.69 3.35 -0.90
N THR A 47 8.24 3.70 0.31
CA THR A 47 7.30 2.89 1.09
C THR A 47 5.98 3.62 1.23
N THR A 48 4.90 2.92 0.94
CA THR A 48 3.53 3.38 1.14
C THR A 48 2.84 2.49 2.16
N HIS A 49 2.18 3.10 3.14
CA HIS A 49 1.41 2.42 4.18
C HIS A 49 -0.08 2.61 3.94
N PHE A 50 -0.85 1.59 4.28
CA PHE A 50 -2.30 1.56 4.11
C PHE A 50 -2.95 1.18 5.44
N ALA A 51 -3.97 1.94 5.85
CA ALA A 51 -4.76 1.66 7.05
C ALA A 51 -6.21 1.42 6.67
N TYR A 52 -6.82 0.43 7.32
CA TYR A 52 -8.19 0.03 7.07
C TYR A 52 -9.02 0.11 8.35
N ASP A 53 -10.32 0.37 8.22
CA ASP A 53 -11.26 0.21 9.32
C ASP A 53 -11.60 -1.28 9.56
N LYS A 54 -12.50 -1.52 10.53
CA LYS A 54 -12.96 -2.87 10.88
C LYS A 54 -13.83 -3.51 9.80
N ALA A 55 -14.47 -2.70 8.95
CA ALA A 55 -15.32 -3.18 7.87
C ALA A 55 -14.51 -3.52 6.60
N GLY A 56 -13.24 -3.11 6.52
CA GLY A 56 -12.39 -3.34 5.34
C GLY A 56 -12.17 -2.11 4.47
N ASN A 57 -12.69 -0.95 4.85
CA ASN A 57 -12.56 0.26 4.05
C ASN A 57 -11.19 0.91 4.27
N LEU A 58 -10.55 1.38 3.20
CA LEU A 58 -9.24 2.03 3.24
C LEU A 58 -9.39 3.47 3.76
N ILE A 59 -8.95 3.73 4.98
CA ILE A 59 -9.16 5.03 5.66
C ILE A 59 -7.96 5.95 5.60
N GLU A 60 -6.74 5.43 5.39
CA GLU A 60 -5.53 6.25 5.27
C GLU A 60 -4.52 5.60 4.33
N ILE A 61 -3.94 6.40 3.44
CA ILE A 61 -2.73 6.09 2.67
C ILE A 61 -1.66 7.08 3.12
N THR A 62 -0.50 6.58 3.53
CA THR A 62 0.67 7.42 3.84
C THR A 62 1.80 7.06 2.89
N ASP A 63 2.25 8.00 2.06
CA ASP A 63 3.35 7.78 1.13
C ASP A 63 4.73 7.97 1.78
N ASN A 64 5.79 7.78 0.98
CA ASN A 64 7.17 7.88 1.43
C ASN A 64 7.60 9.31 1.81
N GLN A 65 6.82 10.32 1.43
CA GLN A 65 7.05 11.73 1.78
C GLN A 65 6.24 12.12 3.03
N GLY A 66 5.48 11.18 3.62
CA GLY A 66 4.60 11.44 4.75
C GLY A 66 3.31 12.16 4.35
N ARG A 67 3.01 12.30 3.05
CA ARG A 67 1.73 12.83 2.59
C ARG A 67 0.65 11.80 2.87
N LYS A 68 -0.49 12.30 3.33
CA LYS A 68 -1.62 11.48 3.77
C LYS A 68 -2.84 11.74 2.92
N THR A 69 -3.44 10.67 2.43
CA THR A 69 -4.78 10.67 1.87
C THR A 69 -5.69 9.95 2.85
N LYS A 70 -6.75 10.61 3.31
CA LYS A 70 -7.75 10.02 4.19
C LYS A 70 -9.07 9.86 3.47
N ASN A 71 -9.73 8.72 3.66
CA ASN A 71 -11.09 8.49 3.17
C ASN A 71 -12.01 8.26 4.37
N GLU A 72 -13.19 8.87 4.32
CA GLU A 72 -14.26 8.68 5.30
C GLU A 72 -15.42 7.96 4.65
N TYR A 73 -16.02 7.02 5.39
CA TYR A 73 -17.13 6.20 4.94
C TYR A 73 -18.32 6.34 5.89
N ASP A 74 -19.53 6.23 5.36
CA ASP A 74 -20.73 6.08 6.18
C ASP A 74 -20.93 4.63 6.66
N LEU A 75 -21.96 4.41 7.49
CA LEU A 75 -22.29 3.08 8.03
C LEU A 75 -22.71 2.05 6.95
N LEU A 76 -22.97 2.50 5.73
CA LEU A 76 -23.30 1.65 4.58
C LEU A 76 -22.08 1.41 3.68
N ASN A 77 -20.86 1.71 4.16
CA ASN A 77 -19.58 1.57 3.46
C ASN A 77 -19.50 2.41 2.17
N ARG A 78 -20.18 3.55 2.12
CA ARG A 78 -20.08 4.48 0.99
C ARG A 78 -19.05 5.55 1.33
N GLU A 79 -18.11 5.80 0.43
CA GLU A 79 -17.14 6.89 0.58
C GLU A 79 -17.90 8.23 0.56
N ILE A 80 -17.80 9.00 1.63
CA ILE A 80 -18.47 10.30 1.78
C ILE A 80 -17.48 11.46 1.73
N ARG A 81 -16.19 11.20 1.94
CA ARG A 81 -15.15 12.23 1.89
C ARG A 81 -13.79 11.65 1.55
N ARG A 82 -13.03 12.40 0.74
CA ARG A 82 -11.60 12.21 0.54
C ARG A 82 -10.85 13.48 0.91
N ILE A 83 -9.80 13.35 1.70
CA ILE A 83 -8.92 14.44 2.11
C ILE A 83 -7.52 14.10 1.61
N GLU A 84 -7.07 14.78 0.57
CA GLU A 84 -5.71 14.69 0.07
C GLU A 84 -4.90 15.85 0.66
N ARG A 85 -3.90 15.57 1.51
CA ARG A 85 -2.92 16.60 1.87
C ARG A 85 -1.94 16.71 0.71
N ASN A 86 -2.29 17.55 -0.26
CA ASN A 86 -1.31 18.04 -1.23
C ASN A 86 -0.20 18.74 -0.44
N GLY A 87 1.01 18.18 -0.50
CA GLY A 87 2.22 18.92 -0.12
C GLY A 87 2.27 20.17 -0.97
N GLY A 88 2.41 21.33 -0.33
CA GLY A 88 2.48 22.64 -0.98
C GLY A 88 3.70 22.80 -1.88
#